data_AF-A0A1A8QD77-F1
#
_entry.id   AF-A0A1A8QD77-F1
#
_cell.length_a   1.000
_cell.length_b   1.000
_cell.length_c   1.000
_cell.angle_alpha   90.00
_cell.angle_beta   90.00
_cell.angle_gamma   90.00
#
_symmetry.space_group_name_H-M   'P 1'
#
loop_
_entity.id
_entity.type
_entity.pdbx_description
1 polymer ?
#
loop_
_entity_poly.entity_id
_entity_poly.type
_entity_poly.pdbx_seq_one_letter_code
_entity_poly.pdbx_strand_id
1 'polypeptide(L)'
;LNDRQMLVDASVSHILSVDSVDPGPMLPADGSFVTKWIDVLDDPTADLLSHMDACFMFIDEAVKGGGAALVHCQMGRSRSATIVTAYLMKRHQLGFTEAYNRLKSVKREVQ
;
A
#
# COMPACT_ATOMS: atom_id res chain seq x y z
N LEU A 1 -8.22 -1.17 -9.11
CA LEU A 1 -8.18 -2.65 -9.15
C LEU A 1 -8.89 -3.20 -10.38
N ASN A 2 -10.06 -2.64 -10.73
CA ASN A 2 -10.88 -3.15 -11.85
C ASN A 2 -10.28 -2.93 -13.25
N ASP A 3 -9.28 -2.05 -13.39
CA ASP A 3 -8.57 -1.84 -14.65
C ASP A 3 -7.20 -2.52 -14.60
N ARG A 4 -7.16 -3.75 -15.11
CA ARG A 4 -5.95 -4.57 -15.18
C ARG A 4 -4.89 -3.95 -16.07
N GLN A 5 -5.29 -3.31 -17.17
CA GLN A 5 -4.33 -2.76 -18.12
C GLN A 5 -3.54 -1.62 -17.47
N MET A 6 -4.21 -0.75 -16.70
CA MET A 6 -3.52 0.29 -15.93
C MET A 6 -2.53 -0.26 -14.90
N LEU A 7 -2.82 -1.40 -14.27
CA LEU A 7 -1.89 -2.05 -13.33
C LEU A 7 -0.64 -2.55 -14.06
N VAL A 8 -0.83 -3.19 -15.22
CA VAL A 8 0.26 -3.68 -16.06
C VAL A 8 1.11 -2.52 -16.60
N ASP A 9 0.48 -1.47 -17.11
CA ASP A 9 1.16 -0.29 -17.66
C ASP A 9 1.96 0.45 -16.58
N ALA A 10 1.48 0.43 -15.33
CA ALA A 10 2.18 0.95 -14.17
C ALA A 10 3.25 -0.01 -13.59
N SER A 11 3.52 -1.14 -14.25
CA SER A 11 4.46 -2.18 -13.81
C SER A 11 4.16 -2.72 -12.40
N VAL A 12 2.88 -2.74 -12.01
CA VAL A 12 2.46 -3.32 -10.73
C VAL A 12 2.70 -4.83 -10.78
N SER A 13 3.40 -5.35 -9.78
CA SER A 13 3.59 -6.78 -9.57
C SER A 13 2.96 -7.26 -8.27
N HIS A 14 2.81 -6.35 -7.30
CA HIS A 14 2.29 -6.64 -5.96
C HIS A 14 1.11 -5.74 -5.63
N ILE A 15 0.08 -6.29 -4.98
CA ILE A 15 -1.09 -5.55 -4.49
C ILE A 15 -1.22 -5.77 -2.99
N LEU A 16 -1.04 -4.70 -2.21
CA LEU A 16 -1.24 -4.68 -0.76
C LEU A 16 -2.58 -3.99 -0.45
N SER A 17 -3.54 -4.79 0.01
CA SER A 17 -4.83 -4.34 0.49
C SER A 17 -4.79 -4.18 2.01
N VAL A 18 -5.09 -2.97 2.49
CA VAL A 18 -5.12 -2.66 3.93
C VAL A 18 -6.53 -2.19 4.24
N ASP A 19 -7.42 -3.15 4.48
CA ASP A 19 -8.85 -2.89 4.65
C ASP A 19 -9.51 -3.89 5.58
N SER A 20 -10.66 -3.55 6.16
CA SER A 20 -11.46 -4.46 6.97
C SER A 20 -12.48 -5.26 6.15
N VAL A 21 -12.48 -5.02 4.83
CA VAL A 21 -13.33 -5.71 3.86
C VAL A 21 -12.44 -6.55 2.98
N ASP A 22 -12.78 -7.82 2.82
CA ASP A 22 -12.05 -8.76 1.97
C ASP A 22 -11.97 -8.22 0.51
N PRO A 23 -10.76 -7.97 0.00
CA PRO A 23 -10.55 -7.47 -1.36
C PRO A 23 -10.72 -8.55 -2.44
N GLY A 24 -10.84 -9.83 -2.08
CA GLY A 24 -10.86 -10.98 -2.99
C GLY A 24 -11.72 -10.80 -4.24
N PRO A 25 -13.00 -10.37 -4.12
CA PRO A 25 -13.87 -10.15 -5.28
C PRO A 25 -13.42 -9.05 -6.25
N MET A 26 -12.54 -8.13 -5.82
CA MET A 26 -12.02 -7.02 -6.63
C MET A 26 -10.63 -7.29 -7.21
N LEU A 27 -9.94 -8.33 -6.74
CA LEU A 27 -8.59 -8.65 -7.18
C LEU A 27 -8.62 -9.47 -8.47
N PRO A 28 -7.66 -9.25 -9.39
CA PRO A 28 -7.52 -10.09 -10.58
C PRO A 28 -7.30 -11.57 -10.19
N ALA A 29 -8.23 -12.45 -10.59
CA ALA A 29 -8.19 -13.88 -10.25
C ALA A 29 -7.23 -14.70 -11.11
N ASP A 30 -6.55 -14.08 -12.09
CA ASP A 30 -5.66 -14.74 -13.04
C ASP A 30 -4.26 -15.04 -12.46
N GLY A 31 -4.01 -14.68 -11.19
CA GLY A 31 -2.72 -14.90 -10.52
C GLY A 31 -1.59 -14.03 -11.05
N SER A 32 -1.89 -12.99 -11.85
CA SER A 32 -0.88 -12.12 -12.44
C SER A 32 -0.20 -11.18 -11.45
N PHE A 33 -0.76 -11.03 -10.24
CA PHE A 33 -0.21 -10.19 -9.18
C PHE A 33 -0.04 -11.01 -7.90
N VAL A 34 1.04 -10.75 -7.18
CA VAL A 34 1.19 -11.23 -5.80
C VAL A 34 0.33 -10.34 -4.92
N THR A 35 -0.56 -10.93 -4.13
CA THR A 35 -1.52 -10.17 -3.31
C THR A 35 -1.29 -10.43 -1.83
N LYS A 36 -1.53 -9.40 -1.01
CA LYS A 36 -1.51 -9.50 0.44
C LYS A 36 -2.61 -8.63 1.02
N TRP A 37 -3.36 -9.20 1.96
CA TRP A 37 -4.42 -8.49 2.67
C TRP A 37 -4.07 -8.39 4.16
N ILE A 38 -4.18 -7.17 4.68
CA ILE A 38 -4.13 -6.86 6.10
C ILE A 38 -5.53 -6.44 6.53
N ASP A 39 -6.18 -7.28 7.33
CA ASP A 39 -7.50 -7.03 7.90
C ASP A 39 -7.40 -6.02 9.05
N VAL A 40 -7.74 -4.76 8.76
CA VAL A 40 -7.64 -3.68 9.75
C VAL A 40 -8.68 -2.59 9.49
N LEU A 41 -9.33 -2.15 10.57
CA LEU A 41 -10.29 -1.04 10.56
C LEU A 41 -9.59 0.31 10.35
N ASP A 42 -10.32 1.27 9.76
CA ASP A 42 -9.89 2.67 9.70
C ASP A 42 -10.21 3.38 11.03
N ASP A 43 -9.60 2.91 12.11
CA ASP A 43 -9.84 3.39 13.46
C ASP A 43 -8.50 3.77 14.14
N PRO A 44 -8.43 4.89 14.88
CA PRO A 44 -7.21 5.30 15.59
C PRO A 44 -6.69 4.28 16.62
N THR A 45 -7.54 3.37 17.09
CA THR A 45 -7.20 2.31 18.05
C THR A 45 -6.80 1.00 17.38
N ALA A 46 -6.97 0.88 16.07
CA ALA A 46 -6.60 -0.32 15.33
C ALA A 46 -5.07 -0.50 15.29
N ASP A 47 -4.61 -1.71 15.57
CA ASP A 47 -3.17 -2.02 15.56
C ASP A 47 -2.65 -2.20 14.13
N LEU A 48 -2.19 -1.11 13.53
CA LEU A 48 -1.47 -1.17 12.26
C LEU A 48 0.04 -1.40 12.46
N LEU A 49 0.55 -1.14 13.66
CA LEU A 49 1.98 -1.13 13.95
C LEU A 49 2.57 -2.55 13.86
N SER A 50 1.87 -3.55 14.40
CA SER A 50 2.30 -4.95 14.33
C SER A 50 2.40 -5.49 12.90
N HIS A 51 1.70 -4.88 11.95
CA HIS A 51 1.74 -5.25 10.53
C HIS A 51 2.82 -4.50 9.73
N MET A 52 3.44 -3.45 10.27
CA MET A 52 4.32 -2.56 9.51
C MET A 52 5.51 -3.28 8.87
N ASP A 53 6.18 -4.19 9.58
CA ASP A 53 7.31 -4.92 9.02
C ASP A 53 6.89 -5.86 7.89
N ALA A 54 5.74 -6.52 8.06
CA ALA A 54 5.17 -7.41 7.06
C ALA A 54 4.72 -6.65 5.79
N CYS A 55 4.22 -5.42 5.95
CA CYS A 55 3.89 -4.51 4.85
C CYS A 55 5.16 -3.98 4.17
N PHE A 56 6.16 -3.58 4.95
CA PHE A 56 7.43 -3.09 4.43
C PHE A 56 8.11 -4.13 3.54
N MET A 57 8.25 -5.37 4.03
CA MET A 57 8.90 -6.43 3.26
C MET A 57 8.17 -6.70 1.94
N PHE A 58 6.84 -6.73 1.97
CA PHE A 58 6.02 -6.96 0.77
C PHE A 58 6.19 -5.86 -0.28
N ILE A 59 6.20 -4.59 0.14
CA ILE A 59 6.43 -3.46 -0.78
C ILE A 59 7.87 -3.46 -1.29
N ASP A 60 8.84 -3.71 -0.41
CA ASP A 60 10.26 -3.69 -0.74
C ASP A 60 10.64 -4.81 -1.72
N GLU A 61 10.04 -5.99 -1.59
CA GLU A 61 10.19 -7.11 -2.53
C GLU A 61 9.77 -6.72 -3.95
N ALA A 62 8.58 -6.11 -4.10
CA ALA A 62 8.09 -5.65 -5.40
C ALA A 62 9.07 -4.67 -6.07
N VAL A 63 9.55 -3.69 -5.31
CA VAL A 63 10.44 -2.64 -5.82
C VAL A 63 11.84 -3.18 -6.10
N LYS A 64 12.38 -4.07 -5.26
CA LYS A 64 13.69 -4.72 -5.51
C LYS A 64 13.64 -5.68 -6.69
N GLY A 65 12.48 -6.29 -6.95
CA GLY A 65 12.23 -7.11 -8.14
C GLY A 65 12.08 -6.31 -9.44
N GLY A 66 12.21 -4.98 -9.40
CA GLY A 66 12.08 -4.11 -10.58
C GLY A 66 10.64 -3.78 -10.98
N GLY A 67 9.65 -4.17 -10.17
CA GLY A 67 8.25 -3.82 -10.35
C GLY A 67 7.79 -2.73 -9.37
N ALA A 68 6.48 -2.60 -9.24
CA ALA A 68 5.83 -1.69 -8.31
C ALA A 68 4.82 -2.42 -7.41
N ALA A 69 4.62 -1.90 -6.20
CA ALA A 69 3.54 -2.31 -5.31
C ALA A 69 2.42 -1.26 -5.34
N LEU A 70 1.19 -1.71 -5.62
CA LEU A 70 -0.01 -0.93 -5.37
C LEU A 70 -0.42 -1.13 -3.90
N VAL A 71 -0.45 -0.04 -3.13
CA VAL A 71 -0.97 -0.04 -1.76
C VAL A 71 -2.30 0.71 -1.73
N HIS A 72 -3.37 0.05 -1.27
CA HIS A 72 -4.69 0.68 -1.20
C HIS A 72 -5.45 0.31 0.09
N CYS A 73 -6.42 1.15 0.42
CA CYS A 73 -7.48 0.89 1.40
C CYS A 73 -8.80 1.39 0.81
N GLN A 74 -9.88 1.40 1.57
CA GLN A 74 -11.21 1.77 1.09
C GLN A 74 -11.26 3.11 0.35
N MET A 75 -10.74 4.18 0.96
CA MET A 75 -10.73 5.54 0.38
C MET A 75 -9.35 5.98 -0.13
N GLY A 76 -8.30 5.21 0.17
CA GLY A 76 -6.93 5.61 -0.14
C GLY A 76 -6.42 6.82 0.66
N ARG A 77 -6.98 7.12 1.85
CA ARG A 77 -6.68 8.37 2.59
C ARG A 77 -5.88 8.18 3.88
N SER A 78 -6.23 7.15 4.67
CA SER A 78 -5.71 6.92 6.01
C SER A 78 -4.78 5.70 6.01
N ARG A 79 -5.29 4.47 6.24
CA ARG A 79 -4.50 3.22 6.34
C ARG A 79 -3.40 3.05 5.28
N SER A 80 -3.74 3.13 4.00
CA SER A 80 -2.75 3.00 2.92
C SER A 80 -1.73 4.13 2.91
N ALA A 81 -2.13 5.36 3.24
CA ALA A 81 -1.22 6.49 3.35
C ALA A 81 -0.25 6.31 4.53
N THR A 82 -0.73 5.79 5.66
CA THR A 82 0.11 5.46 6.83
C THR A 82 1.17 4.42 6.47
N ILE A 83 0.80 3.33 5.78
CA ILE A 83 1.75 2.31 5.32
C ILE A 83 2.79 2.91 4.36
N VAL A 84 2.36 3.68 3.36
CA VAL A 84 3.28 4.29 2.38
C VAL A 84 4.22 5.29 3.05
N THR A 85 3.72 6.09 4.00
CA THR A 85 4.54 7.04 4.76
C THR A 85 5.59 6.30 5.59
N ALA A 86 5.19 5.25 6.33
CA ALA A 86 6.11 4.42 7.11
C ALA A 86 7.17 3.74 6.23
N TYR A 87 6.77 3.26 5.05
CA TYR A 87 7.68 2.68 4.06
C TYR A 87 8.71 3.70 3.57
N LEU A 88 8.29 4.92 3.22
CA LEU A 88 9.18 6.00 2.79
C LEU A 88 10.18 6.38 3.90
N MET A 89 9.69 6.50 5.14
CA MET A 89 10.55 6.76 6.30
C MET A 89 11.63 5.69 6.44
N LYS A 90 11.24 4.41 6.43
CA LYS A 90 12.17 3.28 6.65
C LYS A 90 13.13 3.07 5.47
N ARG A 91 12.64 3.10 4.24
CA ARG A 91 13.46 2.83 3.03
C ARG A 91 14.45 3.96 2.73
N HIS A 92 14.03 5.22 2.92
CA HIS A 92 14.83 6.38 2.55
C HIS A 92 15.42 7.13 3.75
N GLN A 93 15.31 6.57 4.96
CA GLN A 93 15.76 7.18 6.22
C GLN A 93 15.22 8.61 6.43
N LEU A 94 13.95 8.83 6.07
CA LEU A 94 13.30 10.13 6.18
C LEU A 94 12.61 10.30 7.53
N GLY A 95 12.58 11.53 8.03
CA GLY A 95 11.66 11.91 9.10
C GLY A 95 10.20 11.89 8.64
N PHE A 96 9.26 11.80 9.58
CA PHE A 96 7.82 11.77 9.30
C PHE A 96 7.37 12.92 8.40
N THR A 97 7.73 14.16 8.75
CA THR A 97 7.31 15.37 8.00
C THR A 97 7.72 15.31 6.54
N GLU A 98 8.94 14.86 6.25
CA GLU A 98 9.45 14.76 4.88
C GLU A 98 8.74 13.66 4.10
N ALA A 99 8.62 12.46 4.69
CA ALA A 99 7.93 11.34 4.07
C ALA A 99 6.45 11.65 3.78
N TYR A 100 5.74 12.23 4.74
CA TYR A 100 4.34 12.58 4.62
C TYR A 100 4.13 13.69 3.57
N ASN A 101 4.98 14.73 3.55
CA ASN A 101 4.90 15.79 2.53
C ASN A 101 5.20 15.25 1.12
N ARG A 102 6.13 14.30 0.99
CA ARG A 102 6.41 13.63 -0.28
C ARG A 102 5.22 12.81 -0.77
N LEU A 103 4.51 12.13 0.12
CA LEU A 103 3.26 11.45 -0.24
C LEU A 103 2.16 12.46 -0.61
N LYS A 104 2.04 13.55 0.16
CA LYS A 104 0.99 14.55 -0.04
C LYS A 104 1.16 15.35 -1.34
N SER A 105 2.39 15.51 -1.84
CA SER A 105 2.66 16.18 -3.11
C SER A 105 2.12 15.40 -4.31
N VAL A 106 2.06 14.06 -4.22
CA VAL A 106 1.50 13.18 -5.25
C VAL A 106 0.02 12.86 -5.00
N LYS A 107 -0.43 12.82 -3.74
CA LYS A 107 -1.83 12.55 -3.36
C LYS A 107 -2.30 13.51 -2.27
N ARG A 108 -2.97 14.59 -2.69
CA ARG A 108 -3.38 15.70 -1.80
C ARG A 108 -4.43 15.34 -0.75
N GLU A 109 -5.19 14.28 -0.99
CA GLU A 109 -6.35 13.86 -0.18
C GLU A 109 -6.00 13.00 1.04
N VAL A 110 -4.72 12.63 1.21
CA VAL A 110 -4.25 11.86 2.38
C VAL A 110 -4.51 12.64 3.67
N GLN A 111 -4.88 11.91 4.72
CA GLN A 111 -5.18 12.46 6.05
C GLN A 111 -4.11 12.01 7.03
#